data_AF-A0A7G5EGU8-F1
#
_entry.id   AF-A0A7G5EGU8-F1
#
_cell.length_a   1.000
_cell.length_b   1.000
_cell.length_c   1.000
_cell.angle_alpha   90.00
_cell.angle_beta   90.00
_cell.angle_gamma   90.00
#
_symmetry.space_group_name_H-M   'P 1'
#
loop_
_entity.id
_entity.type
_entity.pdbx_description
1 polymer ?
#
loop_
_entity_poly.entity_id
_entity_poly.type
_entity_poly.pdbx_seq_one_letter_code
_entity_poly.pdbx_strand_id
1 'polypeptide(L)'
;MNNGSKTPVWQMVKEAVQQMSGECTYPAIKAKIRSMYGGDVNDSSMTCSIISGAVNHPSRIHYNENKKSRISDTPYDYLFNTGRGKVVWYEPEKHGVWEITKATDGNLVVRRADGVGENSLSVVETIEGPDDAYGMFALEAHLRDYLARNLPKLPDHTAPLTLYRADDRDGVEFQTDVGPIDILATNNGDFYVLELKLGRGPDATLGQILRYMGWVKEHLASEKKVYGIIVASDIGQKLRYAATQVPNVRLMEYDLKVDLRPVALHG
;
A
#
# COMPACT_ATOMS: atom_id res chain seq x y z
N MET A 1 -16.36 -39.60 15.60
CA MET A 1 -15.05 -39.12 15.08
C MET A 1 -15.27 -37.69 14.65
N ASN A 2 -14.84 -36.73 15.47
CA ASN A 2 -15.10 -35.31 15.23
C ASN A 2 -14.09 -34.83 14.19
N ASN A 3 -14.55 -34.51 12.98
CA ASN A 3 -13.73 -34.03 11.89
C ASN A 3 -13.38 -32.56 12.21
N GLY A 4 -12.35 -32.35 13.06
CA GLY A 4 -11.98 -31.05 13.57
C GLY A 4 -11.43 -30.16 12.46
N SER A 5 -12.30 -29.39 11.80
CA SER A 5 -11.84 -28.39 10.85
C SER A 5 -10.99 -27.37 11.62
N LYS A 6 -9.70 -27.27 11.28
CA LYS A 6 -8.84 -26.20 11.79
C LYS A 6 -9.52 -24.86 11.51
N THR A 7 -9.60 -23.99 12.51
CA THR A 7 -10.14 -22.63 12.37
C THR A 7 -9.47 -21.94 11.17
N PRO A 8 -10.21 -21.38 10.21
CA PRO A 8 -9.61 -20.65 9.10
C PRO A 8 -8.84 -19.42 9.57
N VAL A 9 -7.75 -19.05 8.88
CA VAL A 9 -6.90 -17.93 9.30
C VAL A 9 -7.65 -16.59 9.33
N TRP A 10 -8.59 -16.36 8.42
CA TRP A 10 -9.43 -15.14 8.46
C TRP A 10 -10.27 -15.05 9.73
N GLN A 11 -10.76 -16.18 10.24
CA GLN A 11 -11.52 -16.24 11.49
C GLN A 11 -10.59 -15.99 12.69
N MET A 12 -9.38 -16.54 12.67
CA MET A 12 -8.36 -16.27 13.68
C MET A 12 -8.00 -14.78 13.76
N VAL A 13 -7.81 -14.12 12.61
CA VAL A 13 -7.53 -12.67 12.53
C VAL A 13 -8.70 -11.88 13.10
N LYS A 14 -9.94 -12.19 12.68
CA LYS A 14 -11.14 -11.51 13.15
C LYS A 14 -11.30 -11.61 14.66
N GLU A 15 -11.21 -12.82 15.22
CA GLU A 15 -11.33 -13.07 16.66
C GLU A 15 -10.19 -12.41 17.46
N ALA A 16 -8.97 -12.41 16.92
CA ALA A 16 -7.83 -11.73 17.55
C ALA A 16 -8.05 -10.21 17.64
N VAL A 17 -8.46 -9.56 16.55
CA VAL A 17 -8.71 -8.11 16.52
C VAL A 17 -9.91 -7.73 17.38
N GLN A 18 -10.96 -8.55 17.46
CA GLN A 18 -12.11 -8.30 18.35
C GLN A 18 -11.73 -8.25 19.84
N GLN A 19 -10.67 -8.93 20.24
CA GLN A 19 -10.14 -8.88 21.60
C GLN A 19 -9.10 -7.76 21.82
N MET A 20 -8.80 -6.98 20.78
CA MET A 20 -7.87 -5.87 20.84
C MET A 20 -8.66 -4.56 20.77
N SER A 21 -8.30 -3.60 21.62
CA SER A 21 -8.94 -2.29 21.63
C SER A 21 -8.14 -1.31 20.79
N GLY A 22 -8.81 -0.57 19.91
CA GLY A 22 -8.20 0.51 19.12
C GLY A 22 -7.37 0.04 17.93
N GLU A 23 -6.36 0.83 17.57
CA GLU A 23 -5.47 0.55 16.44
C GLU A 23 -4.50 -0.59 16.74
N CYS A 24 -4.46 -1.57 15.84
CA CYS A 24 -3.71 -2.80 15.97
C CYS A 24 -2.65 -2.91 14.87
N THR A 25 -1.41 -3.23 15.24
CA THR A 25 -0.34 -3.49 14.25
C THR A 25 -0.39 -4.95 13.78
N TYR A 26 0.04 -5.25 12.55
CA TYR A 26 0.12 -6.61 12.02
C TYR A 26 0.94 -7.52 12.95
N PRO A 27 2.12 -7.11 13.48
CA PRO A 27 2.85 -7.92 14.46
C PRO A 27 2.05 -8.20 15.74
N ALA A 28 1.30 -7.23 16.27
CA ALA A 28 0.48 -7.41 17.46
C ALA A 28 -0.67 -8.40 17.21
N ILE A 29 -1.32 -8.31 16.06
CA ILE A 29 -2.37 -9.25 15.64
C ILE A 29 -1.79 -10.66 15.50
N LYS A 30 -0.65 -10.82 14.82
CA LYS A 30 0.03 -12.11 14.68
C LYS A 30 0.43 -12.70 16.04
N ALA A 31 0.95 -11.89 16.95
CA ALA A 31 1.28 -12.32 18.31
C ALA A 31 0.03 -12.78 19.08
N LYS A 32 -1.09 -12.04 18.95
CA LYS A 32 -2.37 -12.39 19.57
C LYS A 32 -2.94 -13.70 19.01
N ILE A 33 -2.89 -13.91 17.69
CA ILE A 33 -3.28 -15.18 17.05
C ILE A 33 -2.45 -16.33 17.59
N ARG A 34 -1.12 -16.19 17.65
CA ARG A 34 -0.25 -17.26 18.19
C ARG A 34 -0.55 -17.56 19.65
N SER A 35 -0.90 -16.55 20.44
CA SER A 35 -1.34 -16.73 21.83
C SER A 35 -2.68 -17.47 21.96
N MET A 36 -3.57 -17.37 20.97
CA MET A 36 -4.91 -17.96 21.00
C MET A 36 -4.96 -19.36 20.37
N TYR A 37 -4.23 -19.57 19.28
CA TYR A 37 -4.33 -20.77 18.44
C TYR A 37 -3.02 -21.55 18.29
N GLY A 38 -1.91 -21.08 18.88
CA GLY A 38 -0.59 -21.72 18.79
C GLY A 38 0.32 -21.16 17.69
N GLY A 39 1.59 -21.55 17.72
CA GLY A 39 2.66 -20.98 16.88
C GLY A 39 2.71 -21.45 15.42
N ASP A 40 1.90 -22.44 15.04
CA ASP A 40 1.99 -23.10 13.73
C ASP A 40 1.31 -22.31 12.57
N VAL A 41 0.73 -21.15 12.86
CA VAL A 41 0.09 -20.30 11.84
C VAL A 41 1.15 -19.46 11.12
N ASN A 42 1.25 -19.61 9.81
CA ASN A 42 2.21 -18.89 8.96
C ASN A 42 1.91 -17.38 8.92
N ASP A 43 2.94 -16.56 9.14
CA ASP A 43 2.93 -15.10 9.01
C ASP A 43 2.31 -14.59 7.71
N SER A 44 2.64 -15.22 6.58
CA SER A 44 2.11 -14.86 5.27
C SER A 44 0.60 -15.03 5.23
N SER A 45 0.09 -16.18 5.69
CA SER A 45 -1.35 -16.45 5.73
C SER A 45 -2.11 -15.48 6.65
N MET A 46 -1.50 -15.08 7.78
CA MET A 46 -2.07 -14.06 8.66
C MET A 46 -2.09 -12.68 7.98
N THR A 47 -0.98 -12.25 7.36
CA THR A 47 -0.93 -10.99 6.61
C THR A 47 -1.99 -10.95 5.49
N CYS A 48 -2.07 -12.01 4.69
CA CYS A 48 -3.06 -12.16 3.62
C CYS A 48 -4.49 -12.02 4.13
N SER A 49 -4.79 -12.66 5.27
CA SER A 49 -6.10 -12.59 5.89
C SER A 49 -6.42 -11.19 6.42
N ILE A 50 -5.44 -10.47 6.96
CA ILE A 50 -5.59 -9.06 7.37
C ILE A 50 -5.88 -8.18 6.15
N ILE A 51 -5.10 -8.31 5.07
CA ILE A 51 -5.27 -7.51 3.84
C ILE A 51 -6.62 -7.78 3.19
N SER A 52 -7.00 -9.05 3.03
CA SER A 52 -8.30 -9.43 2.44
C SER A 52 -9.47 -8.85 3.24
N GLY A 53 -9.32 -8.81 4.57
CA GLY A 53 -10.32 -8.30 5.51
C GLY A 53 -10.41 -6.78 5.63
N ALA A 54 -9.41 -6.05 5.13
CA ALA A 54 -9.33 -4.60 5.20
C ALA A 54 -10.06 -3.94 4.02
N VAL A 55 -11.18 -3.27 4.29
CA VAL A 55 -12.13 -2.84 3.25
C VAL A 55 -11.58 -1.82 2.26
N ASN A 56 -10.63 -1.00 2.72
CA ASN A 56 -9.97 0.05 1.94
C ASN A 56 -8.61 -0.37 1.40
N HIS A 57 -8.17 -1.61 1.63
CA HIS A 57 -6.87 -2.06 1.15
C HIS A 57 -6.95 -2.38 -0.36
N PRO A 58 -6.19 -1.70 -1.25
CA PRO A 58 -6.32 -1.87 -2.69
C PRO A 58 -6.08 -3.32 -3.15
N SER A 59 -5.04 -3.96 -2.62
CA SER A 59 -4.66 -5.34 -2.96
C SER A 59 -5.69 -6.40 -2.54
N ARG A 60 -6.75 -6.04 -1.80
CA ARG A 60 -7.76 -7.01 -1.38
C ARG A 60 -8.46 -7.69 -2.56
N ILE A 61 -8.48 -7.06 -3.75
CA ILE A 61 -9.07 -7.58 -4.98
C ILE A 61 -8.41 -8.88 -5.50
N HIS A 62 -7.21 -9.22 -5.05
CA HIS A 62 -6.49 -10.42 -5.47
C HIS A 62 -6.93 -11.68 -4.71
N TYR A 63 -7.68 -11.53 -3.61
CA TYR A 63 -8.16 -12.64 -2.79
C TYR A 63 -9.51 -13.15 -3.29
N ASN A 64 -9.74 -14.46 -3.17
CA ASN A 64 -10.86 -15.14 -3.83
C ASN A 64 -12.24 -14.59 -3.45
N GLU A 65 -12.40 -14.12 -2.21
CA GLU A 65 -13.63 -13.52 -1.68
C GLU A 65 -13.94 -12.14 -2.30
N ASN A 66 -12.95 -11.52 -2.93
CA ASN A 66 -12.97 -10.14 -3.39
C ASN A 66 -12.82 -10.00 -4.92
N LYS A 67 -12.80 -11.11 -5.67
CA LYS A 67 -12.67 -11.15 -7.14
C LYS A 67 -13.96 -10.77 -7.90
N LYS A 68 -14.89 -10.07 -7.24
CA LYS A 68 -16.17 -9.65 -7.83
C LYS A 68 -16.57 -8.28 -7.30
N SER A 69 -17.29 -7.52 -8.12
CA SER A 69 -17.84 -6.23 -7.71
C SER A 69 -18.90 -6.43 -6.62
N ARG A 70 -18.78 -5.70 -5.52
CA ARG A 70 -19.70 -5.72 -4.37
C ARG A 70 -19.43 -4.57 -3.41
N ILE A 71 -20.45 -4.19 -2.65
CA ILE A 71 -20.27 -3.36 -1.44
C ILE A 71 -19.58 -4.21 -0.37
N SER A 72 -18.81 -3.57 0.51
CA SER A 72 -18.06 -4.21 1.60
C SER A 72 -18.93 -4.34 2.85
N ASP A 73 -19.92 -5.23 2.81
CA ASP A 73 -20.92 -5.45 3.87
C ASP A 73 -21.01 -6.91 4.35
N THR A 74 -20.00 -7.73 4.04
CA THR A 74 -19.97 -9.16 4.36
C THR A 74 -19.19 -9.44 5.66
N PRO A 75 -19.28 -10.66 6.22
CA PRO A 75 -18.48 -11.05 7.37
C PRO A 75 -16.95 -11.00 7.16
N TYR A 76 -16.50 -10.90 5.90
CA TYR A 76 -15.10 -10.73 5.51
C TYR A 76 -14.66 -9.26 5.46
N ASP A 77 -15.57 -8.31 5.67
CA ASP A 77 -15.30 -6.86 5.62
C ASP A 77 -15.27 -6.29 7.05
N TYR A 78 -14.18 -6.53 7.78
CA TYR A 78 -14.15 -6.27 9.23
C TYR A 78 -12.97 -5.41 9.69
N LEU A 79 -12.02 -5.09 8.82
CA LEU A 79 -10.88 -4.21 9.13
C LEU A 79 -10.89 -2.96 8.27
N PHE A 80 -10.31 -1.90 8.81
CA PHE A 80 -9.96 -0.70 8.06
C PHE A 80 -8.46 -0.47 8.22
N ASN A 81 -7.74 -0.38 7.11
CA ASN A 81 -6.31 -0.11 7.07
C ASN A 81 -6.07 1.38 7.39
N THR A 82 -5.28 1.65 8.43
CA THR A 82 -4.89 3.01 8.83
C THR A 82 -3.47 3.38 8.35
N GLY A 83 -2.81 2.47 7.63
CA GLY A 83 -1.46 2.61 7.14
C GLY A 83 -0.42 1.93 8.03
N ARG A 84 0.77 1.72 7.49
CA ARG A 84 1.99 1.14 8.07
C ARG A 84 1.80 -0.21 8.72
N GLY A 85 1.04 -1.07 8.06
CA GLY A 85 0.71 -2.39 8.61
C GLY A 85 -0.11 -2.28 9.90
N LYS A 86 -1.00 -1.29 9.97
CA LYS A 86 -1.94 -1.12 11.08
C LYS A 86 -3.37 -1.10 10.58
N VAL A 87 -4.27 -1.59 11.43
CA VAL A 87 -5.69 -1.66 11.16
C VAL A 87 -6.49 -1.31 12.40
N VAL A 88 -7.70 -0.82 12.19
CA VAL A 88 -8.75 -0.71 13.20
C VAL A 88 -9.93 -1.58 12.80
N TRP A 89 -10.85 -1.82 13.74
CA TRP A 89 -12.13 -2.44 13.40
C TRP A 89 -12.89 -1.55 12.41
N TYR A 90 -13.44 -2.16 11.36
CA TYR A 90 -14.19 -1.40 10.38
C TYR A 90 -15.57 -1.00 10.92
N GLU A 91 -15.76 0.31 11.03
CA GLU A 91 -17.04 0.94 11.37
C GLU A 91 -17.48 1.82 10.18
N PRO A 92 -18.46 1.41 9.35
CA PRO A 92 -18.88 2.16 8.16
C PRO A 92 -19.31 3.60 8.45
N GLU A 93 -19.91 3.84 9.61
CA GLU A 93 -20.35 5.17 10.06
C GLU A 93 -19.17 6.14 10.24
N LYS A 94 -18.00 5.63 10.65
CA LYS A 94 -16.78 6.44 10.86
C LYS A 94 -15.89 6.48 9.62
N HIS A 95 -15.72 5.34 8.96
CA HIS A 95 -14.73 5.15 7.90
C HIS A 95 -15.31 5.32 6.49
N GLY A 96 -16.63 5.46 6.38
CA GLY A 96 -17.37 5.47 5.12
C GLY A 96 -17.62 4.05 4.59
N VAL A 97 -18.54 3.94 3.65
CA VAL A 97 -18.87 2.68 2.97
C VAL A 97 -17.90 2.45 1.82
N TRP A 98 -17.30 1.26 1.75
CA TRP A 98 -16.34 0.88 0.71
C TRP A 98 -16.94 -0.15 -0.24
N GLU A 99 -16.52 -0.12 -1.50
CA GLU A 99 -16.91 -1.09 -2.52
C GLU A 99 -15.71 -1.58 -3.33
N ILE A 100 -15.85 -2.78 -3.87
CA ILE A 100 -15.05 -3.28 -4.99
C ILE A 100 -15.90 -3.08 -6.23
N THR A 101 -15.40 -2.35 -7.24
CA THR A 101 -16.12 -2.10 -8.48
C THR A 101 -15.24 -2.32 -9.70
N LYS A 102 -15.83 -2.42 -10.88
CA LYS A 102 -15.07 -2.44 -12.14
C LYS A 102 -14.78 -1.01 -12.57
N ALA A 103 -13.51 -0.71 -12.79
CA ALA A 103 -13.07 0.51 -13.47
C ALA A 103 -13.43 0.45 -14.96
N THR A 104 -13.22 1.58 -15.65
CA THR A 104 -13.53 1.75 -17.09
C THR A 104 -12.75 0.81 -18.00
N ASP A 105 -11.59 0.34 -17.56
CA ASP A 105 -10.74 -0.63 -18.24
C ASP A 105 -11.11 -2.10 -17.93
N GLY A 106 -12.15 -2.32 -17.11
CA GLY A 106 -12.65 -3.63 -16.70
C GLY A 106 -11.97 -4.23 -15.46
N ASN A 107 -10.93 -3.58 -14.92
CA ASN A 107 -10.21 -4.06 -13.74
C ASN A 107 -11.00 -3.78 -12.45
N LEU A 108 -10.80 -4.62 -11.42
CA LEU A 108 -11.39 -4.37 -10.11
C LEU A 108 -10.59 -3.31 -9.35
N VAL A 109 -11.30 -2.40 -8.70
CA VAL A 109 -10.75 -1.32 -7.86
C VAL A 109 -11.50 -1.23 -6.56
N VAL A 110 -10.82 -0.81 -5.51
CA VAL A 110 -11.41 -0.52 -4.19
C VAL A 110 -11.62 0.98 -4.06
N ARG A 111 -12.82 1.43 -3.70
CA ARG A 111 -13.11 2.86 -3.51
C ARG A 111 -14.23 3.08 -2.49
N ARG A 112 -14.46 4.33 -2.12
CA ARG A 112 -15.65 4.72 -1.35
C ARG A 112 -16.89 4.69 -2.23
N ALA A 113 -17.99 4.16 -1.69
CA ALA A 113 -19.26 3.99 -2.39
C ALA A 113 -20.05 5.30 -2.55
N ASP A 114 -19.67 6.37 -1.86
CA ASP A 114 -20.26 7.71 -1.98
C ASP A 114 -19.87 8.43 -3.30
N GLY A 115 -19.01 7.81 -4.12
CA GLY A 115 -18.62 8.34 -5.42
C GLY A 115 -17.61 9.50 -5.35
N VAL A 116 -17.12 9.85 -4.16
CA VAL A 116 -16.15 10.96 -3.95
C VAL A 116 -14.70 10.46 -4.00
N GLY A 117 -14.47 9.15 -3.95
CA GLY A 117 -13.14 8.55 -4.18
C GLY A 117 -12.84 8.35 -5.67
N GLU A 118 -12.05 9.22 -6.28
CA GLU A 118 -11.52 8.99 -7.63
C GLU A 118 -10.62 7.75 -7.68
N ASN A 119 -10.97 6.81 -8.57
CA ASN A 119 -10.22 5.64 -9.02
C ASN A 119 -8.89 5.35 -8.29
N SER A 120 -8.94 4.62 -7.17
CA SER A 120 -7.75 3.93 -6.65
C SER A 120 -7.45 2.71 -7.52
N LEU A 121 -6.53 2.93 -8.48
CA LEU A 121 -5.74 1.97 -9.25
C LEU A 121 -6.30 0.59 -9.60
N SER A 122 -6.43 0.39 -10.92
CA SER A 122 -6.15 -0.87 -11.59
C SER A 122 -4.63 -1.17 -11.54
N VAL A 123 -4.21 -2.12 -10.71
CA VAL A 123 -2.92 -2.79 -10.92
C VAL A 123 -3.16 -3.84 -11.99
N VAL A 124 -2.77 -3.52 -13.23
CA VAL A 124 -2.69 -4.52 -14.30
C VAL A 124 -1.52 -5.43 -13.96
N GLU A 125 -1.84 -6.60 -13.42
CA GLU A 125 -0.86 -7.66 -13.30
C GLU A 125 -1.61 -8.99 -13.40
N THR A 126 -1.62 -9.55 -14.60
CA THR A 126 -1.75 -11.01 -14.77
C THR A 126 -0.53 -11.62 -14.08
N ILE A 127 -0.64 -11.87 -12.78
CA ILE A 127 0.32 -12.66 -12.02
C ILE A 127 -0.27 -14.06 -11.86
N GLU A 128 0.50 -15.05 -12.28
CA GLU A 128 0.23 -16.44 -11.99
C GLU A 128 0.43 -16.69 -10.48
N GLY A 129 -0.67 -16.91 -9.76
CA GLY A 129 -0.66 -17.41 -8.38
C GLY A 129 -0.66 -16.34 -7.26
N PRO A 130 -1.25 -16.65 -6.10
CA PRO A 130 -1.31 -15.73 -4.95
C PRO A 130 0.03 -15.50 -4.24
N ASP A 131 1.04 -16.36 -4.43
CA ASP A 131 2.35 -16.24 -3.77
C ASP A 131 3.26 -15.19 -4.42
N ASP A 132 3.28 -15.08 -5.75
CA ASP A 132 4.13 -14.10 -6.45
C ASP A 132 3.62 -12.67 -6.23
N ALA A 133 2.30 -12.47 -6.26
CA ALA A 133 1.67 -11.19 -5.92
C ALA A 133 2.00 -10.74 -4.48
N TYR A 134 2.00 -11.69 -3.54
CA TYR A 134 2.36 -11.43 -2.15
C TYR A 134 3.86 -11.12 -2.00
N GLY A 135 4.72 -11.86 -2.69
CA GLY A 135 6.17 -11.62 -2.71
C GLY A 135 6.51 -10.23 -3.25
N MET A 136 5.88 -9.82 -4.35
CA MET A 136 6.00 -8.47 -4.89
C MET A 136 5.48 -7.44 -3.90
N PHE A 137 4.28 -7.58 -3.36
CA PHE A 137 3.76 -6.63 -2.36
C PHE A 137 4.68 -6.47 -1.14
N ALA A 138 5.20 -7.57 -0.60
CA ALA A 138 6.13 -7.53 0.54
C ALA A 138 7.42 -6.76 0.19
N LEU A 139 7.94 -6.94 -1.02
CA LEU A 139 9.09 -6.19 -1.50
C LEU A 139 8.77 -4.69 -1.64
N GLU A 140 7.53 -4.32 -1.98
CA GLU A 140 7.15 -2.92 -2.24
C GLU A 140 7.11 -2.15 -0.92
N ALA A 141 6.47 -2.76 0.08
CA ALA A 141 6.45 -2.26 1.45
C ALA A 141 7.88 -2.13 2.02
N HIS A 142 8.75 -3.12 1.79
CA HIS A 142 10.14 -3.05 2.24
C HIS A 142 10.93 -1.94 1.54
N LEU A 143 10.76 -1.78 0.22
CA LEU A 143 11.39 -0.70 -0.54
C LEU A 143 10.93 0.66 -0.03
N ARG A 144 9.63 0.83 0.21
CA ARG A 144 9.06 2.05 0.76
C ARG A 144 9.66 2.39 2.12
N ASP A 145 9.67 1.44 3.04
CA ASP A 145 10.20 1.64 4.39
C ASP A 145 11.70 1.99 4.36
N TYR A 146 12.45 1.37 3.45
CA TYR A 146 13.85 1.71 3.21
C TYR A 146 14.01 3.14 2.69
N LEU A 147 13.28 3.52 1.65
CA LEU A 147 13.34 4.85 1.03
C LEU A 147 12.87 5.94 1.98
N ALA A 148 11.84 5.69 2.79
CA ALA A 148 11.36 6.66 3.78
C ALA A 148 12.41 7.01 4.85
N ARG A 149 13.34 6.09 5.12
CA ARG A 149 14.48 6.30 6.04
C ARG A 149 15.72 6.84 5.32
N ASN A 150 15.83 6.62 4.01
CA ASN A 150 16.99 6.93 3.18
C ASN A 150 16.56 7.71 1.93
N LEU A 151 15.82 8.79 2.12
CA LEU A 151 15.28 9.57 1.02
C LEU A 151 16.42 10.12 0.14
N PRO A 152 16.26 10.06 -1.19
CA PRO A 152 17.35 10.41 -2.10
C PRO A 152 17.64 11.92 -2.08
N LYS A 153 18.88 12.27 -2.40
CA LYS A 153 19.23 13.61 -2.85
C LYS A 153 19.04 13.68 -4.35
N LEU A 154 18.11 14.52 -4.81
CA LEU A 154 17.88 14.74 -6.23
C LEU A 154 19.07 15.52 -6.84
N PRO A 155 19.38 15.34 -8.15
CA PRO A 155 20.58 15.91 -8.78
C PRO A 155 20.72 17.43 -8.67
N ASP A 156 19.58 18.11 -8.67
CA ASP A 156 19.39 19.57 -8.62
C ASP A 156 19.18 20.10 -7.20
N HIS A 157 19.36 19.25 -6.18
CA HIS A 157 19.22 19.62 -4.77
C HIS A 157 20.57 19.59 -4.03
N THR A 158 20.74 20.55 -3.11
CA THR A 158 21.91 20.62 -2.22
C THR A 158 21.81 19.71 -1.00
N ALA A 159 20.60 19.27 -0.64
CA ALA A 159 20.31 18.41 0.50
C ALA A 159 19.30 17.30 0.10
N PRO A 160 19.28 16.15 0.79
CA PRO A 160 18.28 15.10 0.54
C PRO A 160 16.85 15.59 0.77
N LEU A 161 15.87 14.86 0.23
CA LEU A 161 14.47 15.07 0.62
C LEU A 161 14.29 14.72 2.10
N THR A 162 13.37 15.42 2.77
CA THR A 162 13.00 15.17 4.16
C THR A 162 11.59 14.62 4.20
N LEU A 163 11.36 13.53 4.93
CA LEU A 163 10.02 12.95 5.08
C LEU A 163 9.06 14.01 5.64
N TYR A 164 7.91 14.17 5.00
CA TYR A 164 6.88 15.09 5.47
C TYR A 164 6.37 14.64 6.85
N ARG A 165 6.09 15.58 7.75
CA ARG A 165 5.52 15.29 9.07
C ARG A 165 4.41 16.30 9.37
N ALA A 166 3.29 15.77 9.85
CA ALA A 166 2.20 16.48 10.50
C ALA A 166 2.11 16.02 11.97
N ASP A 167 1.25 16.64 12.78
CA ASP A 167 1.21 16.41 14.24
C ASP A 167 0.99 14.94 14.64
N ASP A 168 0.20 14.19 13.87
CA ASP A 168 -0.19 12.80 14.14
C ASP A 168 0.20 11.80 13.03
N ARG A 169 0.77 12.29 11.93
CA ARG A 169 1.07 11.51 10.71
C ARG A 169 2.43 11.88 10.15
N ASP A 170 3.06 10.96 9.44
CA ASP A 170 4.17 11.31 8.58
C ASP A 170 3.91 10.86 7.15
N GLY A 171 4.84 11.16 6.27
CA GLY A 171 4.68 10.98 4.85
C GLY A 171 4.60 9.54 4.37
N VAL A 172 4.75 8.51 5.20
CA VAL A 172 4.68 7.10 4.74
C VAL A 172 3.23 6.64 4.69
N GLU A 173 2.80 6.12 3.54
CA GLU A 173 1.39 5.77 3.28
C GLU A 173 0.44 6.90 3.67
N PHE A 174 0.77 8.12 3.25
CA PHE A 174 0.05 9.33 3.63
C PHE A 174 -1.37 9.30 3.08
N GLN A 175 -2.35 9.19 3.97
CA GLN A 175 -3.76 9.03 3.61
C GLN A 175 -4.34 10.31 3.01
N THR A 176 -5.01 10.16 1.86
CA THR A 176 -5.76 11.21 1.16
C THR A 176 -7.11 10.68 0.68
N ASP A 177 -8.00 11.56 0.23
CA ASP A 177 -9.32 11.16 -0.31
C ASP A 177 -9.22 10.41 -1.65
N VAL A 178 -8.09 10.55 -2.34
CA VAL A 178 -7.80 9.91 -3.64
C VAL A 178 -6.92 8.66 -3.50
N GLY A 179 -6.62 8.23 -2.27
CA GLY A 179 -5.82 7.05 -1.95
C GLY A 179 -4.55 7.36 -1.15
N PRO A 180 -3.83 6.34 -0.66
CA PRO A 180 -2.58 6.54 0.07
C PRO A 180 -1.43 6.90 -0.88
N ILE A 181 -0.67 7.92 -0.53
CA ILE A 181 0.62 8.25 -1.16
C ILE A 181 1.71 7.39 -0.52
N ASP A 182 2.52 6.67 -1.29
CA ASP A 182 3.57 5.81 -0.72
C ASP A 182 4.53 6.59 0.18
N ILE A 183 5.13 7.67 -0.35
CA ILE A 183 5.98 8.57 0.44
C ILE A 183 5.71 10.03 0.05
N LEU A 184 5.32 10.84 1.02
CA LEU A 184 5.27 12.29 0.93
C LEU A 184 6.51 12.90 1.60
N ALA A 185 7.24 13.72 0.86
CA ALA A 185 8.47 14.35 1.32
C ALA A 185 8.47 15.84 0.98
N THR A 186 9.44 16.56 1.55
CA THR A 186 9.66 17.99 1.34
C THR A 186 11.13 18.32 1.12
N ASN A 187 11.39 19.41 0.41
CA ASN A 187 12.72 20.02 0.35
C ASN A 187 12.55 21.52 0.09
N ASN A 188 13.17 22.36 0.93
CA ASN A 188 13.05 23.82 0.87
C ASN A 188 11.59 24.34 0.85
N GLY A 189 10.68 23.58 1.46
CA GLY A 189 9.25 23.88 1.52
C GLY A 189 8.43 23.41 0.32
N ASP A 190 9.05 22.95 -0.77
CA ASP A 190 8.35 22.28 -1.87
C ASP A 190 8.05 20.82 -1.50
N PHE A 191 6.99 20.26 -2.09
CA PHE A 191 6.49 18.92 -1.82
C PHE A 191 6.88 17.93 -2.91
N TYR A 192 7.14 16.69 -2.51
CA TYR A 192 7.54 15.58 -3.36
C TYR A 192 6.66 14.38 -3.04
N VAL A 193 5.84 13.99 -4.02
CA VAL A 193 5.00 12.80 -3.97
C VAL A 193 5.76 11.66 -4.65
N LEU A 194 6.12 10.62 -3.91
CA LEU A 194 6.78 9.43 -4.46
C LEU A 194 5.74 8.32 -4.60
N GLU A 195 5.73 7.67 -5.76
CA GLU A 195 4.92 6.48 -6.07
C GLU A 195 5.86 5.35 -6.46
N LEU A 196 5.75 4.19 -5.80
CA LEU A 196 6.62 3.04 -6.04
C LEU A 196 5.93 2.02 -6.95
N LYS A 197 6.72 1.35 -7.79
CA LYS A 197 6.30 0.18 -8.56
C LYS A 197 7.42 -0.85 -8.60
N LEU A 198 7.12 -2.10 -8.26
CA LEU A 198 8.09 -3.19 -8.44
C LEU A 198 7.94 -3.95 -9.76
N GLY A 199 6.76 -3.88 -10.38
CA GLY A 199 6.37 -4.65 -11.56
C GLY A 199 6.54 -3.91 -12.90
N ARG A 200 6.50 -4.68 -14.00
CA ARG A 200 6.59 -4.17 -15.38
C ARG A 200 5.21 -3.82 -15.92
N GLY A 201 4.87 -2.52 -15.94
CA GLY A 201 3.66 -2.07 -16.62
C GLY A 201 3.46 -0.55 -16.61
N PRO A 202 3.61 0.16 -17.75
CA PRO A 202 3.34 1.59 -17.84
C PRO A 202 1.89 1.89 -18.25
N ASP A 203 1.24 2.76 -17.47
CA ASP A 203 0.46 3.96 -17.90
C ASP A 203 -0.41 4.47 -16.72
N ALA A 204 -0.94 3.58 -15.88
CA ALA A 204 -1.80 3.95 -14.73
C ALA A 204 -1.09 4.82 -13.67
N THR A 205 0.24 4.66 -13.52
CA THR A 205 1.04 5.35 -12.52
C THR A 205 1.10 6.86 -12.74
N LEU A 206 1.06 7.33 -14.00
CA LEU A 206 1.11 8.77 -14.28
C LEU A 206 -0.20 9.46 -13.86
N GLY A 207 -1.35 8.83 -14.14
CA GLY A 207 -2.64 9.37 -13.68
C GLY A 207 -2.74 9.40 -12.15
N GLN A 208 -2.22 8.38 -11.48
CA GLN A 208 -2.22 8.30 -10.03
C GLN A 208 -1.34 9.37 -9.39
N ILE A 209 -0.09 9.51 -9.84
CA ILE A 209 0.81 10.52 -9.27
C ILE A 209 0.26 11.93 -9.49
N LEU A 210 -0.39 12.18 -10.64
CA LEU A 210 -1.05 13.45 -10.91
C LEU A 210 -2.22 13.74 -9.96
N ARG A 211 -3.07 12.73 -9.64
CA ARG A 211 -4.13 12.89 -8.63
C ARG A 211 -3.55 13.25 -7.26
N TYR A 212 -2.52 12.54 -6.83
CA TYR A 212 -1.86 12.80 -5.55
C TYR A 212 -1.22 14.18 -5.50
N MET A 213 -0.52 14.58 -6.56
CA MET A 213 0.06 15.92 -6.67
C MET A 213 -1.01 17.01 -6.63
N GLY A 214 -2.16 16.79 -7.29
CA GLY A 214 -3.31 17.69 -7.25
C GLY A 214 -3.86 17.84 -5.83
N TRP A 215 -4.13 16.71 -5.15
CA TRP A 215 -4.61 16.72 -3.77
C TRP A 215 -3.63 17.44 -2.83
N VAL A 216 -2.33 17.14 -2.92
CA VAL A 216 -1.29 17.83 -2.12
C VAL A 216 -1.22 19.31 -2.45
N LYS A 217 -1.37 19.70 -3.72
CA LYS A 217 -1.35 21.11 -4.13
C LYS A 217 -2.51 21.88 -3.51
N GLU A 218 -3.70 21.30 -3.52
CA GLU A 218 -4.92 21.89 -2.97
C GLU A 218 -4.92 21.96 -1.44
N HIS A 219 -4.50 20.89 -0.77
CA HIS A 219 -4.69 20.73 0.68
C HIS A 219 -3.47 21.14 1.52
N LEU A 220 -2.25 21.03 0.98
CA LEU A 220 -1.01 21.18 1.77
C LEU A 220 -0.08 22.26 1.23
N ALA A 221 0.04 22.39 -0.09
CA ALA A 221 1.18 23.10 -0.68
C ALA A 221 1.03 24.62 -0.71
N SER A 222 -0.18 25.20 -0.63
CA SER A 222 -0.37 26.66 -0.80
C SER A 222 0.39 27.16 -2.05
N GLU A 223 1.28 28.17 -1.91
CA GLU A 223 2.14 28.68 -2.99
C GLU A 223 3.34 27.80 -3.34
N LYS A 224 3.63 26.76 -2.55
CA LYS A 224 4.76 25.84 -2.76
C LYS A 224 4.53 24.95 -3.99
N LYS A 225 5.62 24.49 -4.58
CA LYS A 225 5.56 23.59 -5.73
C LYS A 225 5.34 22.15 -5.27
N VAL A 226 4.72 21.36 -6.14
CA VAL A 226 4.50 19.94 -5.93
C VAL A 226 5.10 19.19 -7.12
N TYR A 227 5.98 18.26 -6.81
CA TYR A 227 6.65 17.40 -7.76
C TYR A 227 6.23 15.94 -7.55
N GLY A 228 6.10 15.21 -8.64
CA GLY A 228 5.92 13.76 -8.63
C GLY A 228 7.23 13.05 -8.91
N ILE A 229 7.49 11.95 -8.22
CA ILE A 229 8.59 11.04 -8.51
C ILE A 229 8.02 9.62 -8.61
N ILE A 230 8.11 9.03 -9.80
CA ILE A 230 7.80 7.61 -9.98
C ILE A 230 9.10 6.83 -9.82
N VAL A 231 9.10 5.86 -8.90
CA VAL A 231 10.25 4.98 -8.61
C VAL A 231 9.92 3.56 -9.02
N ALA A 232 10.73 2.97 -9.91
CA ALA A 232 10.51 1.59 -10.36
C ALA A 232 11.82 0.83 -10.60
N SER A 233 11.75 -0.50 -10.69
CA SER A 233 12.92 -1.33 -11.05
C SER A 233 13.30 -1.20 -12.53
N ASP A 234 12.32 -0.91 -13.39
CA ASP A 234 12.47 -0.77 -14.84
C ASP A 234 11.40 0.21 -15.37
N ILE A 235 11.81 1.24 -16.10
CA ILE A 235 10.93 2.26 -16.64
C ILE A 235 10.87 2.15 -18.17
N GLY A 236 9.76 1.56 -18.64
CA GLY A 236 9.48 1.37 -20.05
C GLY A 236 9.29 2.66 -20.84
N GLN A 237 9.54 2.58 -22.15
CA GLN A 237 9.56 3.73 -23.07
C GLN A 237 8.23 4.51 -23.14
N LYS A 238 7.07 3.86 -22.98
CA LYS A 238 5.76 4.53 -22.98
C LYS A 238 5.63 5.55 -21.85
N LEU A 239 5.99 5.16 -20.63
CA LEU A 239 5.97 6.07 -19.47
C LEU A 239 6.99 7.20 -19.63
N ARG A 240 8.17 6.90 -20.20
CA ARG A 240 9.17 7.93 -20.54
C ARG A 240 8.58 8.98 -21.47
N TYR A 241 7.87 8.58 -22.53
CA TYR A 241 7.18 9.51 -23.43
C TYR A 241 6.08 10.31 -22.72
N ALA A 242 5.22 9.66 -21.95
CA ALA A 242 4.12 10.33 -21.25
C ALA A 242 4.64 11.39 -20.24
N ALA A 243 5.69 11.06 -19.48
CA ALA A 243 6.30 11.98 -18.52
C ALA A 243 6.91 13.23 -19.19
N THR A 244 7.28 13.19 -20.47
CA THR A 244 7.77 14.40 -21.18
C THR A 244 6.73 15.52 -21.23
N GLN A 245 5.44 15.19 -21.14
CA GLN A 245 4.34 16.15 -21.17
C GLN A 245 4.03 16.74 -19.78
N VAL A 246 4.69 16.23 -18.72
CA VAL A 246 4.43 16.61 -17.33
C VAL A 246 5.75 17.00 -16.67
N PRO A 247 6.21 18.25 -16.82
CA PRO A 247 7.57 18.66 -16.46
C PRO A 247 7.88 18.63 -14.95
N ASN A 248 6.86 18.57 -14.11
CA ASN A 248 6.98 18.43 -12.65
C ASN A 248 6.93 16.96 -12.18
N VAL A 249 6.92 15.99 -13.10
CA VAL A 249 7.06 14.56 -12.79
C VAL A 249 8.44 14.07 -13.22
N ARG A 250 9.08 13.30 -12.33
CA ARG A 250 10.39 12.69 -12.52
C ARG A 250 10.26 11.18 -12.48
N LEU A 251 11.15 10.52 -13.20
CA LEU A 251 11.24 9.07 -13.29
C LEU A 251 12.57 8.63 -12.68
N MET A 252 12.55 7.65 -11.77
CA MET A 252 13.74 7.12 -11.11
C MET A 252 13.73 5.59 -11.14
N GLU A 253 14.81 5.00 -11.66
CA GLU A 253 15.03 3.56 -11.56
C GLU A 253 15.81 3.23 -10.28
N TYR A 254 15.51 2.10 -9.64
CA TYR A 254 16.27 1.57 -8.51
C TYR A 254 16.86 0.20 -8.83
N ASP A 255 18.06 -0.06 -8.31
CA ASP A 255 18.69 -1.38 -8.32
C ASP A 255 18.71 -1.95 -6.89
N LEU A 256 18.26 -3.19 -6.70
CA LEU A 256 18.48 -3.91 -5.45
C LEU A 256 19.83 -4.65 -5.54
N LYS A 257 20.82 -4.19 -4.77
CA LYS A 257 22.14 -4.85 -4.66
C LYS A 257 22.34 -5.38 -3.25
N VAL A 258 22.50 -6.69 -3.11
CA VAL A 258 22.81 -7.36 -1.84
C VAL A 258 24.01 -8.26 -2.06
N ASP A 259 25.11 -7.98 -1.36
CA ASP A 259 26.30 -8.81 -1.41
C ASP A 259 26.71 -9.25 0.00
N LEU A 260 26.89 -10.57 0.13
CA LEU A 260 27.30 -11.24 1.36
C LEU A 260 28.70 -11.84 1.21
N ARG A 261 29.35 -12.11 2.34
CA ARG A 261 30.72 -12.62 2.40
C ARG A 261 30.84 -13.82 3.33
N PRO A 262 31.86 -14.67 3.13
CA PRO A 262 31.98 -15.94 3.84
C PRO A 262 32.35 -15.79 5.32
N VAL A 263 31.90 -16.75 6.12
CA VAL A 263 32.32 -16.99 7.50
C VAL A 263 32.99 -18.36 7.54
N ALA A 264 34.25 -18.40 7.95
CA ALA A 264 34.94 -19.65 8.25
C ALA A 264 34.55 -20.09 9.67
N LEU A 265 34.19 -21.36 9.84
CA LEU A 265 33.98 -21.98 11.15
C LEU A 265 35.27 -22.69 11.56
N HIS A 266 35.69 -22.51 12.82
CA HIS A 266 36.80 -23.27 13.38
C HIS A 266 36.32 -24.67 13.75
N GLY A 267 36.96 -25.69 13.17
CA GLY A 267 36.80 -27.09 13.56
C GLY A 267 37.66 -27.45 14.76
#